data_AF-A0A524FXF1-F1
#
_entry.id   AF-A0A524FXF1-F1
#
_cell.length_a   1.000
_cell.length_b   1.000
_cell.length_c   1.000
_cell.angle_alpha   90.00
_cell.angle_beta   90.00
_cell.angle_gamma   90.00
#
_symmetry.space_group_name_H-M   'P 1'
#
loop_
_entity.id
_entity.type
_entity.pdbx_description
1 polymer ?
#
loop_
_entity_poly.entity_id
_entity_poly.type
_entity_poly.pdbx_seq_one_letter_code
_entity_poly.pdbx_strand_id
1 'polypeptide(L)'
;MEIYEIGYLFLGLTTLVAAGTIINYSRLRSASSPDPEIKRAFRPLYLFALGLIMFGIGVLLTFFIINDNITLWQETSQVINNQYLNSYTIFYVFTVLELLFLSISATIILKQRLLGIIMLVMIFIAYLLLYNAVLIIEASGISNVAENYINFGNFVCIILLGINATLFTWIAYDTKRSTSLALGYAMIVQVLAVPRLFLILPIELIIAISVIALMGPVMIAFAFLRPEQKISAELFGYGASFAVPVYLITSLLTTGLITELHIVVTAIFGVIAIMFASGTASYTYGRWRETKQLPTALLMIIFTCFVAGQTMGIFGNLGIIDYTTGVYFDLVASSFALIIFTVIALLASGYRTAASIPVIIYIPSILLMVQSYPEPVSVAFLNYWYLGAIVIVLFFLPIILFSITWRRMKRAGAIGRSRPLGMAIGLLLYIFIRFPLLLLEFPFLDPGYGFVSAAFLVFWLSITGRLERNKLEFM
;
A
#
# COMPACT_ATOMS: atom_id res chain seq x y z
N MET A 1 -22.25 4.68 -0.13
CA MET A 1 -20.86 5.12 0.06
C MET A 1 -19.95 4.13 -0.64
N GLU A 2 -19.23 4.60 -1.65
CA GLU A 2 -18.31 3.79 -2.44
C GLU A 2 -16.94 3.66 -1.74
N ILE A 3 -16.16 2.62 -2.05
CA ILE A 3 -14.92 2.30 -1.33
C ILE A 3 -13.90 3.45 -1.42
N TYR A 4 -13.86 4.16 -2.55
CA TYR A 4 -12.96 5.31 -2.73
C TYR A 4 -13.34 6.51 -1.85
N GLU A 5 -14.62 6.68 -1.50
CA GLU A 5 -15.10 7.78 -0.66
C GLU A 5 -14.59 7.61 0.77
N ILE A 6 -14.61 6.38 1.30
CA ILE A 6 -13.97 6.06 2.59
C ILE A 6 -12.45 6.18 2.48
N GLY A 7 -11.89 5.82 1.31
CA GLY A 7 -10.49 6.03 0.98
C GLY A 7 -10.03 7.48 1.20
N TYR A 8 -10.90 8.47 0.94
CA TYR A 8 -10.60 9.88 1.21
C TYR A 8 -10.33 10.16 2.69
N LEU A 9 -11.10 9.58 3.62
CA LEU A 9 -10.83 9.75 5.05
C LEU A 9 -9.39 9.34 5.41
N PHE A 10 -8.98 8.16 4.98
CA PHE A 10 -7.63 7.65 5.26
C PHE A 10 -6.55 8.41 4.49
N LEU A 11 -6.79 8.79 3.24
CA LEU A 11 -5.88 9.62 2.46
C LEU A 11 -5.65 10.97 3.14
N GLY A 12 -6.71 11.62 3.63
CA GLY A 12 -6.64 12.90 4.34
C GLY A 12 -5.84 12.78 5.64
N LEU A 13 -6.19 11.83 6.51
CA LEU A 13 -5.49 11.61 7.79
C LEU A 13 -4.01 11.29 7.59
N THR A 14 -3.70 10.41 6.64
CA THR A 14 -2.31 9.98 6.40
C THR A 14 -1.48 11.08 5.76
N THR A 15 -2.08 11.91 4.90
CA THR A 15 -1.42 13.09 4.34
C THR A 15 -1.05 14.09 5.44
N LEU A 16 -1.92 14.30 6.42
CA LEU A 16 -1.61 15.17 7.58
C LEU A 16 -0.44 14.62 8.41
N VAL A 17 -0.39 13.31 8.64
CA VAL A 17 0.74 12.65 9.33
C VAL A 17 2.04 12.80 8.52
N ALA A 18 1.97 12.63 7.20
CA ALA A 18 3.11 12.81 6.30
C ALA A 18 3.64 14.26 6.36
N ALA A 19 2.76 15.25 6.31
CA ALA A 19 3.11 16.67 6.44
C ALA A 19 3.76 16.97 7.80
N GLY A 20 3.20 16.44 8.90
CA GLY A 20 3.78 16.56 10.24
C GLY A 20 5.18 15.95 10.33
N THR A 21 5.42 14.83 9.64
CA THR A 21 6.73 14.18 9.57
C THR A 21 7.77 15.05 8.83
N ILE A 22 7.39 15.66 7.70
CA ILE A 22 8.24 16.62 6.97
C ILE A 22 8.58 17.83 7.84
N ILE A 23 7.59 18.40 8.53
CA ILE A 23 7.78 19.57 9.42
C ILE A 23 8.74 19.21 10.56
N ASN A 24 8.51 18.08 11.24
CA ASN A 24 9.35 17.67 12.36
C ASN A 24 10.80 17.43 11.92
N TYR A 25 10.99 16.70 10.82
CA TYR A 25 12.31 16.48 10.24
C TYR A 25 13.01 17.80 9.88
N SER A 26 12.29 18.71 9.22
CA SER A 26 12.83 20.00 8.78
C SER A 26 13.17 20.90 9.97
N ARG A 27 12.38 20.87 11.05
CA ARG A 27 12.64 21.61 12.29
C ARG A 27 13.88 21.10 12.99
N LEU A 28 13.99 19.79 13.20
CA LEU A 28 15.13 19.16 13.85
C LEU A 28 16.44 19.45 13.10
N ARG A 29 16.43 19.27 11.78
CA ARG A 29 17.64 19.46 10.95
C ARG A 29 18.03 20.92 10.75
N SER A 30 17.05 21.82 10.71
CA SER A 30 17.28 23.26 10.69
C SER A 30 17.83 23.77 12.03
N ALA A 31 17.32 23.26 13.16
CA ALA A 31 17.79 23.63 14.49
C ALA A 31 19.23 23.16 14.77
N SER A 32 19.61 21.99 14.25
CA SER A 32 20.97 21.45 14.40
C SER A 32 22.04 22.16 13.56
N SER A 33 21.65 23.01 12.60
CA SER A 33 22.60 23.70 11.73
C SER A 33 22.76 25.17 12.14
N PRO A 34 23.99 25.68 12.39
CA PRO A 34 24.21 27.10 12.64
C PRO A 34 24.15 27.95 11.36
N ASP A 35 24.32 27.33 10.18
CA ASP A 35 24.39 28.01 8.88
C ASP A 35 23.02 28.54 8.40
N PRO A 36 22.86 29.87 8.21
CA PRO A 36 21.64 30.48 7.69
C PRO A 36 21.23 30.01 6.29
N GLU A 37 22.17 29.64 5.43
CA GLU A 37 21.89 29.17 4.06
C GLU A 37 21.26 27.78 4.08
N ILE A 38 21.76 26.90 4.95
CA ILE A 38 21.19 25.58 5.19
C ILE A 38 19.76 25.70 5.75
N LYS A 39 19.52 26.66 6.65
CA LYS A 39 18.15 26.93 7.16
C LYS A 39 17.21 27.40 6.05
N ARG A 40 17.69 28.23 5.13
CA ARG A 40 16.89 28.70 3.97
C ARG A 40 16.54 27.55 3.02
N ALA A 41 17.40 26.53 2.88
CA ALA A 41 17.16 25.36 2.05
C ALA A 41 15.97 24.50 2.50
N PHE A 42 15.50 24.62 3.76
CA PHE A 42 14.32 23.91 4.25
C PHE A 42 12.99 24.62 3.97
N ARG A 43 13.00 25.92 3.59
CA ARG A 43 11.77 26.69 3.31
C ARG A 43 10.86 26.03 2.27
N PRO A 44 11.37 25.45 1.16
CA PRO A 44 10.53 24.74 0.20
C PRO A 44 9.83 23.52 0.79
N LEU A 45 10.47 22.81 1.74
CA LEU A 45 9.88 21.64 2.41
C LEU A 45 8.75 22.04 3.35
N TYR A 46 8.86 23.18 4.04
CA TYR A 46 7.76 23.73 4.83
C TYR A 46 6.56 24.12 3.96
N LEU A 47 6.81 24.77 2.82
CA LEU A 47 5.74 25.12 1.87
C LEU A 47 5.08 23.87 1.28
N PHE A 48 5.86 22.85 0.94
CA PHE A 48 5.33 21.57 0.50
C PHE A 48 4.45 20.92 1.57
N ALA A 49 4.91 20.90 2.83
CA ALA A 49 4.11 20.36 3.93
C ALA A 49 2.81 21.15 4.16
N LEU A 50 2.83 22.47 4.00
CA LEU A 50 1.61 23.29 4.03
C LEU A 50 0.65 22.95 2.88
N GLY A 51 1.17 22.71 1.67
CA GLY A 51 0.38 22.20 0.54
C GLY A 51 -0.31 20.88 0.88
N LEU A 52 0.43 19.91 1.43
CA LEU A 52 -0.14 18.63 1.89
C LEU A 52 -1.18 18.82 3.01
N ILE A 53 -1.00 19.78 3.91
CA ILE A 53 -2.01 20.10 4.94
C ILE A 53 -3.30 20.59 4.30
N MET A 54 -3.21 21.50 3.33
CA MET A 54 -4.38 21.98 2.59
C MET A 54 -5.09 20.82 1.88
N PHE A 55 -4.35 19.97 1.16
CA PHE A 55 -4.92 18.78 0.54
C PHE A 55 -5.60 17.86 1.55
N GLY A 56 -4.91 17.52 2.64
CA GLY A 56 -5.43 16.65 3.69
C GLY A 56 -6.73 17.16 4.30
N ILE A 57 -6.80 18.46 4.61
CA ILE A 57 -8.03 19.10 5.12
C ILE A 57 -9.14 19.07 4.06
N GLY A 58 -8.83 19.43 2.81
CA GLY A 58 -9.80 19.42 1.72
C GLY A 58 -10.43 18.05 1.49
N VAL A 59 -9.61 17.01 1.49
CA VAL A 59 -10.06 15.61 1.36
C VAL A 59 -10.94 15.18 2.53
N LEU A 60 -10.56 15.52 3.78
CA LEU A 60 -11.37 15.21 4.96
C LEU A 60 -12.73 15.92 4.95
N LEU A 61 -12.75 17.20 4.62
CA LEU A 61 -14.00 17.96 4.52
C LEU A 61 -14.90 17.39 3.41
N THR A 62 -14.32 17.01 2.28
CA THR A 62 -15.03 16.36 1.17
C THR A 62 -15.70 15.06 1.62
N PHE A 63 -15.01 14.23 2.41
CA PHE A 63 -15.61 13.02 3.00
C PHE A 63 -16.83 13.33 3.88
N PHE A 64 -16.78 14.39 4.69
CA PHE A 64 -17.93 14.78 5.52
C PHE A 64 -19.10 15.35 4.71
N ILE A 65 -18.83 16.03 3.60
CA ILE A 65 -19.87 16.54 2.68
C ILE A 65 -20.55 15.39 1.94
N ILE A 66 -19.78 14.44 1.40
CA ILE A 66 -20.31 13.26 0.70
C ILE A 66 -21.19 12.41 1.63
N ASN A 67 -20.87 12.37 2.92
CA ASN A 67 -21.66 11.65 3.93
C ASN A 67 -22.79 12.48 4.55
N ASP A 68 -23.19 13.60 3.93
CA ASP A 68 -24.27 14.48 4.38
C ASP A 68 -24.10 15.01 5.82
N ASN A 69 -22.88 14.96 6.38
CA ASN A 69 -22.59 15.49 7.72
C ASN A 69 -22.36 17.01 7.68
N ILE A 70 -21.98 17.55 6.53
CA ILE A 70 -21.74 18.98 6.30
C ILE A 70 -22.42 19.40 5.00
N THR A 71 -23.35 20.35 5.09
CA THR A 71 -23.97 21.00 3.93
C THR A 71 -23.19 22.25 3.55
N LEU A 72 -22.60 22.26 2.36
CA LEU A 72 -21.82 23.41 1.86
C LEU A 72 -22.72 24.55 1.35
N TRP A 73 -23.81 24.18 0.68
CA TRP A 73 -24.74 25.10 0.03
C TRP A 73 -26.03 25.19 0.82
N GLN A 74 -26.70 26.35 0.75
CA GLN A 74 -28.03 26.52 1.32
C GLN A 74 -29.05 25.72 0.52
N GLU A 75 -30.08 25.16 1.15
CA GLU A 75 -31.13 24.35 0.49
C GLU A 75 -31.80 25.05 -0.71
N THR A 76 -31.79 26.38 -0.74
CA THR A 76 -32.33 27.20 -1.83
C THR A 76 -31.40 27.35 -3.03
N SER A 77 -30.14 26.95 -2.91
CA SER A 77 -29.12 27.07 -3.96
C SER A 77 -29.35 26.03 -5.05
N GLN A 78 -29.28 26.48 -6.31
CA GLN A 78 -29.37 25.59 -7.46
C GLN A 78 -28.13 24.70 -7.60
N VAL A 79 -27.02 25.05 -6.96
CA VAL A 79 -25.78 24.27 -6.96
C VAL A 79 -25.95 22.91 -6.27
N ILE A 80 -26.88 22.78 -5.32
CA ILE A 80 -27.19 21.49 -4.67
C ILE A 80 -27.62 20.42 -5.68
N ASN A 81 -28.33 20.85 -6.73
CA ASN A 81 -28.80 19.95 -7.79
C ASN A 81 -27.68 19.49 -8.72
N ASN A 82 -26.50 20.14 -8.67
CA ASN A 82 -25.31 19.68 -9.39
C ASN A 82 -24.47 18.78 -8.48
N GLN A 83 -24.52 17.47 -8.70
CA GLN A 83 -23.82 16.47 -7.88
C GLN A 83 -22.32 16.77 -7.73
N TYR A 84 -21.64 17.23 -8.80
CA TYR A 84 -20.22 17.49 -8.73
C TYR A 84 -19.89 18.71 -7.86
N LEU A 85 -20.55 19.85 -8.07
CA LEU A 85 -20.30 21.05 -7.27
C LEU A 85 -20.81 20.91 -5.84
N ASN A 86 -21.87 20.15 -5.61
CA ASN A 86 -22.35 19.88 -4.27
C ASN A 86 -21.31 19.08 -3.47
N SER A 87 -20.81 17.98 -4.03
CA SER A 87 -19.92 17.05 -3.32
C SER A 87 -18.43 17.44 -3.34
N TYR A 88 -17.95 18.07 -4.43
CA TYR A 88 -16.50 18.19 -4.71
C TYR A 88 -15.98 19.63 -4.83
N THR A 89 -16.81 20.66 -4.59
CA THR A 89 -16.32 22.06 -4.63
C THR A 89 -15.19 22.30 -3.62
N ILE A 90 -15.34 21.82 -2.38
CA ILE A 90 -14.31 21.98 -1.34
C ILE A 90 -13.02 21.23 -1.74
N PHE A 91 -13.13 20.01 -2.24
CA PHE A 91 -11.98 19.27 -2.76
C PHE A 91 -11.19 20.10 -3.78
N TYR A 92 -11.88 20.68 -4.76
CA TYR A 92 -11.27 21.47 -5.80
C TYR A 92 -10.59 22.73 -5.26
N VAL A 93 -11.28 23.49 -4.40
CA VAL A 93 -10.73 24.72 -3.80
C VAL A 93 -9.45 24.42 -3.01
N PHE A 94 -9.44 23.38 -2.19
CA PHE A 94 -8.24 23.00 -1.43
C PHE A 94 -7.13 22.44 -2.32
N THR A 95 -7.45 21.79 -3.44
CA THR A 95 -6.46 21.38 -4.46
C THR A 95 -5.80 22.59 -5.11
N VAL A 96 -6.57 23.64 -5.43
CA VAL A 96 -6.03 24.90 -5.96
C VAL A 96 -5.12 25.59 -4.92
N LEU A 97 -5.53 25.60 -3.65
CA LEU A 97 -4.72 26.14 -2.55
C LEU A 97 -3.42 25.35 -2.34
N GLU A 98 -3.48 24.01 -2.39
CA GLU A 98 -2.29 23.16 -2.38
C GLU A 98 -1.35 23.52 -3.54
N LEU A 99 -1.88 23.57 -4.76
CA LEU A 99 -1.10 23.87 -5.96
C LEU A 99 -0.36 25.20 -5.87
N LEU A 100 -0.93 26.20 -5.17
CA LEU A 100 -0.27 27.46 -4.90
C LEU A 100 0.99 27.27 -4.05
N PHE A 101 0.91 26.52 -2.95
CA PHE A 101 2.08 26.24 -2.11
C PHE A 101 3.13 25.38 -2.82
N LEU A 102 2.69 24.36 -3.58
CA LEU A 102 3.57 23.50 -4.37
C LEU A 102 4.32 24.29 -5.44
N SER A 103 3.63 25.17 -6.16
CA SER A 103 4.23 26.00 -7.21
C SER A 103 5.24 27.00 -6.65
N ILE A 104 4.95 27.61 -5.49
CA ILE A 104 5.93 28.48 -4.81
C ILE A 104 7.15 27.66 -4.36
N SER A 105 6.93 26.47 -3.79
CA SER A 105 8.02 25.57 -3.39
C SER A 105 8.91 25.19 -4.58
N ALA A 106 8.31 24.73 -5.69
CA ALA A 106 9.00 24.39 -6.92
C ALA A 106 9.79 25.57 -7.50
N THR A 107 9.21 26.78 -7.48
CA THR A 107 9.87 28.01 -7.95
C THR A 107 11.12 28.33 -7.13
N ILE A 108 11.06 28.16 -5.81
CA ILE A 108 12.22 28.39 -4.93
C ILE A 108 13.32 27.35 -5.21
N ILE A 109 12.95 26.09 -5.42
CA ILE A 109 13.90 25.00 -5.69
C ILE A 109 14.60 25.20 -7.04
N LEU A 110 13.82 25.43 -8.11
CA LEU A 110 14.34 25.57 -9.48
C LEU A 110 15.00 26.91 -9.74
N LYS A 111 14.74 27.91 -8.89
CA LYS A 111 15.17 29.31 -9.06
C LYS A 111 14.70 29.94 -10.38
N GLN A 112 13.66 29.37 -11.03
CA GLN A 112 13.09 29.86 -12.28
C GLN A 112 11.82 30.67 -12.01
N ARG A 113 11.95 32.00 -12.00
CA ARG A 113 10.82 32.91 -11.69
C ARG A 113 9.70 32.86 -12.74
N LEU A 114 10.05 32.75 -14.02
CA LEU A 114 9.07 32.78 -15.12
C LEU A 114 8.11 31.58 -15.05
N LEU A 115 8.64 30.38 -14.81
CA LEU A 115 7.85 29.15 -14.66
C LEU A 115 6.89 29.27 -13.46
N GLY A 116 7.37 29.81 -12.34
CA GLY A 116 6.54 30.08 -11.17
C GLY A 116 5.38 31.04 -11.45
N ILE A 117 5.63 32.13 -12.18
CA ILE A 117 4.58 33.09 -12.58
C ILE A 117 3.53 32.40 -13.47
N ILE A 118 3.97 31.62 -14.46
CA ILE A 118 3.05 30.89 -15.36
C ILE A 118 2.17 29.94 -14.56
N MET A 119 2.74 29.16 -13.63
CA MET A 119 1.96 28.26 -12.78
C MET A 119 0.95 29.01 -11.92
N LEU A 120 1.31 30.14 -11.32
CA LEU A 120 0.38 30.96 -10.53
C LEU A 120 -0.77 31.53 -11.37
N VAL A 121 -0.49 31.98 -12.60
CA VAL A 121 -1.54 32.44 -13.53
C VAL A 121 -2.49 31.30 -13.88
N MET A 122 -1.98 30.11 -14.17
CA MET A 122 -2.82 28.94 -14.47
C MET A 122 -3.66 28.49 -13.27
N ILE A 123 -3.13 28.56 -12.04
CA ILE A 123 -3.88 28.30 -10.80
C ILE A 123 -5.01 29.30 -10.64
N PHE A 124 -4.74 30.59 -10.91
CA PHE A 124 -5.75 31.64 -10.85
C PHE A 124 -6.85 31.43 -11.90
N ILE A 125 -6.49 31.02 -13.12
CA ILE A 125 -7.45 30.64 -14.17
C ILE A 125 -8.31 29.45 -13.71
N ALA A 126 -7.71 28.40 -13.14
CA ALA A 126 -8.44 27.25 -12.63
C ALA A 126 -9.45 27.62 -11.53
N TYR A 127 -9.10 28.55 -10.65
CA TYR A 127 -10.00 29.11 -9.63
C TYR A 127 -11.15 29.90 -10.27
N LEU A 128 -10.85 30.80 -11.21
CA LEU A 128 -11.87 31.60 -11.90
C LEU A 128 -12.88 30.74 -12.67
N LEU A 129 -12.42 29.66 -13.31
CA LEU A 129 -13.30 28.73 -14.03
C LEU A 129 -14.31 28.06 -13.09
N LEU A 130 -13.85 27.55 -11.93
CA LEU A 130 -14.75 26.98 -10.93
C LEU A 130 -15.73 28.04 -10.40
N TYR A 131 -15.23 29.21 -10.02
CA TYR A 131 -16.06 30.28 -9.49
C TYR A 131 -17.15 30.72 -10.48
N ASN A 132 -16.81 30.89 -11.75
CA ASN A 132 -17.78 31.20 -12.79
C ASN A 132 -18.78 30.07 -13.03
N ALA A 133 -18.35 28.80 -12.93
CA ALA A 133 -19.26 27.66 -13.05
C ALA A 133 -20.33 27.65 -11.93
N VAL A 134 -19.92 27.94 -10.69
CA VAL A 134 -20.83 28.09 -9.54
C VAL A 134 -21.86 29.18 -9.82
N LEU A 135 -21.43 30.38 -10.24
CA LEU A 135 -22.34 31.49 -10.53
C LEU A 135 -23.35 31.17 -11.64
N ILE A 136 -22.89 30.52 -12.72
CA ILE A 136 -23.77 30.14 -13.83
C ILE A 136 -24.81 29.12 -13.37
N ILE A 137 -24.39 28.10 -12.60
CA ILE A 137 -25.31 27.08 -12.08
C ILE A 137 -26.29 27.69 -11.08
N GLU A 138 -25.85 28.61 -10.22
CA GLU A 138 -26.75 29.31 -9.30
C GLU A 138 -27.82 30.11 -10.05
N ALA A 139 -27.47 30.71 -11.18
CA ALA A 139 -28.39 31.51 -11.99
C ALA A 139 -29.32 30.68 -12.90
N SER A 140 -28.87 29.52 -13.39
CA SER A 140 -29.54 28.78 -14.48
C SER A 140 -29.87 27.32 -14.17
N GLY A 141 -29.46 26.79 -13.01
CA GLY A 141 -29.65 25.39 -12.60
C GLY A 141 -28.74 24.42 -13.36
N ILE A 142 -29.03 24.19 -14.64
CA ILE A 142 -28.30 23.25 -15.49
C ILE A 142 -27.73 24.00 -16.70
N SER A 143 -26.41 23.94 -16.89
CA SER A 143 -25.74 24.61 -18.00
C SER A 143 -24.55 23.84 -18.52
N ASN A 144 -24.56 23.56 -19.83
CA ASN A 144 -23.41 22.98 -20.54
C ASN A 144 -22.18 23.89 -20.50
N VAL A 145 -22.37 25.20 -20.39
CA VAL A 145 -21.27 26.17 -20.29
C VAL A 145 -20.58 26.04 -18.93
N ALA A 146 -21.35 25.93 -17.85
CA ALA A 146 -20.79 25.70 -16.52
C ALA A 146 -20.05 24.36 -16.45
N GLU A 147 -20.62 23.32 -17.06
CA GLU A 147 -20.00 22.00 -17.12
C GLU A 147 -18.67 22.01 -17.89
N ASN A 148 -18.58 22.78 -18.98
CA ASN A 148 -17.32 23.00 -19.70
C ASN A 148 -16.27 23.73 -18.84
N TYR A 149 -16.69 24.71 -18.05
CA TYR A 149 -15.77 25.41 -17.13
C TYR A 149 -15.23 24.49 -16.04
N ILE A 150 -16.07 23.63 -15.47
CA ILE A 150 -15.65 22.63 -14.50
C ILE A 150 -14.65 21.65 -15.11
N ASN A 151 -14.97 21.10 -16.29
CA ASN A 151 -14.09 20.18 -17.01
C ASN A 151 -12.74 20.81 -17.34
N PHE A 152 -12.75 22.02 -17.89
CA PHE A 152 -11.52 22.72 -18.25
C PHE A 152 -10.69 23.09 -17.01
N GLY A 153 -11.34 23.51 -15.92
CA GLY A 153 -10.68 23.75 -14.64
C GLY A 153 -9.97 22.50 -14.09
N ASN A 154 -10.67 21.36 -14.06
CA ASN A 154 -10.09 20.08 -13.66
C ASN A 154 -8.90 19.68 -14.53
N PHE A 155 -9.00 19.88 -15.84
CA PHE A 155 -7.91 19.62 -16.78
C PHE A 155 -6.68 20.49 -16.48
N VAL A 156 -6.88 21.77 -16.19
CA VAL A 156 -5.80 22.68 -15.77
C VAL A 156 -5.15 22.20 -14.47
N CYS A 157 -5.94 21.79 -13.47
CA CYS A 157 -5.42 21.22 -12.22
C CYS A 157 -4.57 19.96 -12.45
N ILE A 158 -5.04 19.04 -13.30
CA ILE A 158 -4.29 17.82 -13.67
C ILE A 158 -2.95 18.17 -14.32
N ILE A 159 -2.94 19.13 -15.26
CA ILE A 159 -1.70 19.60 -15.89
C ILE A 159 -0.73 20.17 -14.84
N LEU A 160 -1.22 21.02 -13.94
CA LEU A 160 -0.38 21.65 -12.91
C LEU A 160 0.18 20.64 -11.92
N LEU A 161 -0.61 19.67 -11.48
CA LEU A 161 -0.15 18.56 -10.65
C LEU A 161 0.87 17.70 -11.42
N GLY A 162 0.64 17.42 -12.70
CA GLY A 162 1.56 16.69 -13.58
C GLY A 162 2.91 17.40 -13.79
N ILE A 163 2.89 18.73 -13.94
CA ILE A 163 4.11 19.56 -14.00
C ILE A 163 4.88 19.44 -12.67
N ASN A 164 4.21 19.64 -11.53
CA ASN A 164 4.84 19.47 -10.22
C ASN A 164 5.41 18.05 -10.03
N ALA A 165 4.66 17.02 -10.40
CA ALA A 165 5.11 15.64 -10.36
C ALA A 165 6.37 15.42 -11.20
N THR A 166 6.43 15.97 -12.42
CA THR A 166 7.59 15.89 -13.29
C THR A 166 8.81 16.58 -12.68
N LEU A 167 8.61 17.77 -12.10
CA LEU A 167 9.67 18.53 -11.44
C LEU A 167 10.25 17.79 -10.23
N PHE A 168 9.40 17.28 -9.33
CA PHE A 168 9.86 16.52 -8.16
C PHE A 168 10.46 15.16 -8.55
N THR A 169 9.97 14.53 -9.61
CA THR A 169 10.58 13.30 -10.17
C THR A 169 11.95 13.59 -10.77
N TRP A 170 12.13 14.73 -11.44
CA TRP A 170 13.44 15.16 -11.94
C TRP A 170 14.42 15.45 -10.80
N ILE A 171 13.97 16.14 -9.74
CA ILE A 171 14.76 16.34 -8.52
C ILE A 171 15.12 14.99 -7.87
N ALA A 172 14.20 14.02 -7.89
CA ALA A 172 14.48 12.67 -7.40
C ALA A 172 15.54 11.96 -8.22
N TYR A 173 15.48 12.07 -9.55
CA TYR A 173 16.47 11.52 -10.46
C TYR A 173 17.89 12.07 -10.16
N ASP A 174 18.00 13.39 -9.97
CA ASP A 174 19.29 14.05 -9.70
C ASP A 174 19.82 13.73 -8.30
N THR A 175 18.97 13.80 -7.27
CA THR A 175 19.40 13.60 -5.88
C THR A 175 19.60 12.13 -5.51
N LYS A 176 18.94 11.20 -6.21
CA LYS A 176 18.92 9.76 -5.93
C LYS A 176 18.49 9.41 -4.49
N ARG A 177 17.77 10.32 -3.83
CA ARG A 177 17.28 10.16 -2.44
C ARG A 177 15.84 9.69 -2.40
N SER A 178 15.52 8.82 -1.44
CA SER A 178 14.16 8.33 -1.18
C SER A 178 13.18 9.46 -0.87
N THR A 179 13.63 10.50 -0.15
CA THR A 179 12.80 11.68 0.19
C THR A 179 12.25 12.37 -1.05
N SER A 180 13.09 12.62 -2.05
CA SER A 180 12.69 13.30 -3.29
C SER A 180 11.74 12.42 -4.11
N LEU A 181 11.98 11.11 -4.16
CA LEU A 181 11.09 10.16 -4.84
C LEU A 181 9.73 10.06 -4.17
N ALA A 182 9.68 10.05 -2.84
CA ALA A 182 8.43 10.04 -2.09
C ALA A 182 7.58 11.29 -2.36
N LEU A 183 8.22 12.46 -2.42
CA LEU A 183 7.56 13.72 -2.77
C LEU A 183 7.02 13.68 -4.20
N GLY A 184 7.81 13.23 -5.18
CA GLY A 184 7.36 13.09 -6.57
C GLY A 184 6.21 12.10 -6.73
N TYR A 185 6.27 10.96 -6.05
CA TYR A 185 5.22 9.96 -6.05
C TYR A 185 3.91 10.47 -5.44
N ALA A 186 3.97 11.23 -4.35
CA ALA A 186 2.78 11.84 -3.75
C ALA A 186 2.04 12.79 -4.72
N MET A 187 2.78 13.52 -5.56
CA MET A 187 2.18 14.38 -6.59
C MET A 187 1.49 13.58 -7.70
N ILE A 188 2.08 12.46 -8.12
CA ILE A 188 1.45 11.54 -9.11
C ILE A 188 0.16 10.96 -8.54
N VAL A 189 0.21 10.55 -7.29
CA VAL A 189 -0.93 9.98 -6.55
C VAL A 189 -2.09 10.97 -6.42
N GLN A 190 -1.82 12.25 -6.19
CA GLN A 190 -2.86 13.28 -6.08
C GLN A 190 -3.58 13.55 -7.41
N VAL A 191 -2.88 13.43 -8.54
CA VAL A 191 -3.51 13.49 -9.88
C VAL A 191 -4.57 12.39 -10.01
N LEU A 192 -4.30 11.21 -9.45
CA LEU A 192 -5.20 10.06 -9.53
C LEU A 192 -6.36 10.14 -8.54
N ALA A 193 -6.33 11.05 -7.56
CA ALA A 193 -7.39 11.27 -6.59
C ALA A 193 -8.50 12.23 -7.08
N VAL A 194 -8.38 12.76 -8.31
CA VAL A 194 -9.36 13.70 -8.90
C VAL A 194 -10.71 12.99 -9.11
N PRO A 195 -11.80 13.45 -8.45
CA PRO A 195 -13.08 12.73 -8.40
C PRO A 195 -13.70 12.36 -9.75
N ARG A 196 -13.52 13.19 -10.80
CA ARG A 196 -14.07 12.90 -12.14
C ARG A 196 -13.40 11.74 -12.87
N LEU A 197 -12.20 11.32 -12.47
CA LEU A 197 -11.56 10.14 -13.04
C LEU A 197 -12.33 8.86 -12.68
N PHE A 198 -13.01 8.82 -11.53
CA PHE A 198 -13.73 7.64 -11.08
C PHE A 198 -15.08 7.42 -11.79
N LEU A 199 -15.61 8.43 -12.48
CA LEU A 199 -16.88 8.31 -13.22
C LEU A 199 -16.74 7.61 -14.57
N ILE A 200 -15.52 7.54 -15.11
CA ILE A 200 -15.24 7.03 -16.47
C ILE A 200 -14.40 5.74 -16.47
N LEU A 201 -13.88 5.34 -15.32
CA LEU A 201 -13.00 4.19 -15.18
C LEU A 201 -13.76 2.94 -14.71
N PRO A 202 -13.40 1.74 -15.19
CA PRO A 202 -13.85 0.48 -14.61
C PRO A 202 -13.51 0.37 -13.13
N ILE A 203 -14.34 -0.35 -12.37
CA ILE A 203 -14.19 -0.43 -10.90
C ILE A 203 -12.82 -0.99 -10.50
N GLU A 204 -12.27 -1.94 -11.23
CA GLU A 204 -10.96 -2.54 -10.94
C GLU A 204 -9.83 -1.50 -11.03
N LEU A 205 -9.92 -0.56 -11.98
CA LEU A 205 -8.96 0.53 -12.12
C LEU A 205 -9.13 1.57 -11.01
N ILE A 206 -10.37 1.86 -10.58
CA ILE A 206 -10.64 2.72 -9.42
C ILE A 206 -10.00 2.15 -8.16
N ILE A 207 -10.11 0.83 -7.96
CA ILE A 207 -9.52 0.11 -6.82
C ILE A 207 -7.99 0.21 -6.85
N ALA A 208 -7.38 -0.11 -8.00
CA ALA A 208 -5.93 -0.04 -8.16
C ALA A 208 -5.40 1.38 -7.91
N ILE A 209 -6.08 2.39 -8.47
CA ILE A 209 -5.76 3.81 -8.25
C ILE A 209 -5.88 4.19 -6.78
N SER A 210 -6.95 3.77 -6.09
CA SER A 210 -7.17 4.07 -4.68
C SER A 210 -6.08 3.48 -3.79
N VAL A 211 -5.65 2.24 -4.06
CA VAL A 211 -4.53 1.61 -3.36
C VAL A 211 -3.23 2.37 -3.62
N ILE A 212 -2.92 2.67 -4.88
CA ILE A 212 -1.74 3.46 -5.27
C ILE A 212 -1.75 4.82 -4.56
N ALA A 213 -2.91 5.46 -4.48
CA ALA A 213 -3.05 6.77 -3.85
C ALA A 213 -2.75 6.73 -2.34
N LEU A 214 -3.22 5.70 -1.65
CA LEU A 214 -2.97 5.53 -0.22
C LEU A 214 -1.50 5.24 0.13
N MET A 215 -0.68 4.78 -0.83
CA MET A 215 0.75 4.53 -0.61
C MET A 215 1.55 5.82 -0.42
N GLY A 216 1.15 6.92 -1.08
CA GLY A 216 1.95 8.15 -1.17
C GLY A 216 2.33 8.79 0.17
N PRO A 217 1.35 9.09 1.05
CA PRO A 217 1.64 9.67 2.35
C PRO A 217 2.56 8.80 3.24
N VAL A 218 2.42 7.48 3.17
CA VAL A 218 3.24 6.55 3.95
C VAL A 218 4.67 6.48 3.42
N MET A 219 4.84 6.48 2.10
CA MET A 219 6.16 6.60 1.48
C MET A 219 6.86 7.88 1.91
N ILE A 220 6.15 9.01 2.03
CA ILE A 220 6.71 10.25 2.58
C ILE A 220 7.15 10.04 4.03
N ALA A 221 6.27 9.55 4.91
CA ALA A 221 6.59 9.37 6.31
C ALA A 221 7.84 8.51 6.51
N PHE A 222 7.94 7.37 5.83
CA PHE A 222 9.11 6.49 5.91
C PHE A 222 10.38 7.11 5.32
N ALA A 223 10.29 7.77 4.16
CA ALA A 223 11.45 8.39 3.54
C ALA A 223 12.06 9.50 4.42
N PHE A 224 11.23 10.26 5.14
CA PHE A 224 11.69 11.31 6.05
C PHE A 224 12.15 10.78 7.41
N LEU A 225 11.69 9.59 7.84
CA LEU A 225 12.25 8.87 8.99
C LEU A 225 13.62 8.25 8.67
N ARG A 226 13.91 7.93 7.41
CA ARG A 226 15.19 7.36 6.94
C ARG A 226 15.74 8.13 5.73
N PRO A 227 16.12 9.41 5.92
CA PRO A 227 16.47 10.32 4.83
C PRO A 227 17.74 9.92 4.05
N GLU A 228 18.58 9.09 4.64
CA GLU A 228 19.82 8.59 4.02
C GLU A 228 19.59 7.41 3.08
N GLN A 229 18.39 6.82 3.09
CA GLN A 229 18.04 5.72 2.21
C GLN A 229 18.01 6.21 0.76
N LYS A 230 18.82 5.58 -0.10
CA LYS A 230 18.80 5.80 -1.56
C LYS A 230 17.48 5.30 -2.13
N ILE A 231 17.08 5.81 -3.30
CA ILE A 231 15.89 5.33 -4.04
C ILE A 231 15.85 3.81 -4.05
N SER A 232 14.80 3.22 -3.49
CA SER A 232 14.68 1.79 -3.22
C SER A 232 13.23 1.35 -3.41
N ALA A 233 13.01 0.21 -4.08
CA ALA A 233 11.69 -0.43 -4.15
C ALA A 233 11.14 -0.84 -2.77
N GLU A 234 12.02 -0.89 -1.76
CA GLU A 234 11.65 -1.04 -0.34
C GLU A 234 10.61 0.00 0.09
N LEU A 235 10.69 1.24 -0.43
CA LEU A 235 9.75 2.30 -0.08
C LEU A 235 8.34 2.00 -0.58
N PHE A 236 8.21 1.42 -1.78
CA PHE A 236 6.92 0.99 -2.33
C PHE A 236 6.32 -0.15 -1.51
N GLY A 237 7.15 -1.09 -1.06
CA GLY A 237 6.67 -2.17 -0.21
C GLY A 237 6.16 -1.69 1.16
N TYR A 238 6.79 -0.67 1.76
CA TYR A 238 6.25 0.00 2.96
C TYR A 238 4.98 0.81 2.69
N GLY A 239 4.82 1.39 1.49
CA GLY A 239 3.56 2.01 1.07
C GLY A 239 2.43 0.98 0.98
N ALA A 240 2.71 -0.15 0.32
CA ALA A 240 1.75 -1.25 0.16
C ALA A 240 1.36 -1.89 1.50
N SER A 241 2.30 -1.94 2.45
CA SER A 241 2.04 -2.42 3.82
C SER A 241 1.08 -1.53 4.62
N PHE A 242 0.64 -0.40 4.06
CA PHE A 242 -0.42 0.43 4.63
C PHE A 242 -1.65 0.52 3.73
N ALA A 243 -1.44 0.74 2.42
CA ALA A 243 -2.55 0.94 1.50
C ALA A 243 -3.48 -0.27 1.38
N VAL A 244 -2.92 -1.48 1.33
CA VAL A 244 -3.71 -2.72 1.25
C VAL A 244 -4.54 -2.95 2.52
N PRO A 245 -3.97 -2.83 3.74
CA PRO A 245 -4.73 -2.77 4.99
C PRO A 245 -5.91 -1.80 5.02
N VAL A 246 -5.67 -0.54 4.63
CA VAL A 246 -6.72 0.47 4.65
C VAL A 246 -7.83 0.09 3.70
N TYR A 247 -7.47 -0.34 2.49
CA TYR A 247 -8.45 -0.74 1.49
C TYR A 247 -9.30 -1.95 1.95
N LEU A 248 -8.70 -2.89 2.67
CA LEU A 248 -9.44 -4.00 3.31
C LEU A 248 -10.46 -3.49 4.33
N ILE A 249 -10.04 -2.57 5.21
CA ILE A 249 -10.92 -1.98 6.23
C ILE A 249 -12.05 -1.18 5.58
N THR A 250 -11.77 -0.37 4.55
CA THR A 250 -12.81 0.37 3.82
C THR A 250 -13.79 -0.57 3.13
N SER A 251 -13.32 -1.70 2.62
CA SER A 251 -14.20 -2.70 1.97
C SER A 251 -15.15 -3.39 2.96
N LEU A 252 -14.73 -3.61 4.22
CA LEU A 252 -15.62 -4.13 5.27
C LEU A 252 -16.77 -3.16 5.58
N LEU A 253 -16.48 -1.86 5.57
CA LEU A 253 -17.47 -0.82 5.80
C LEU A 253 -18.49 -0.77 4.67
N THR A 254 -18.04 -0.85 3.41
CA THR A 254 -18.95 -0.77 2.25
C THR A 254 -19.81 -2.01 2.06
N THR A 255 -19.28 -3.19 2.41
CA THR A 255 -20.03 -4.46 2.31
C THR A 255 -21.01 -4.67 3.46
N GLY A 256 -21.03 -3.80 4.48
CA GLY A 256 -21.90 -3.92 5.65
C GLY A 256 -21.46 -4.98 6.67
N LEU A 257 -20.37 -5.71 6.39
CA LEU A 257 -19.83 -6.78 7.23
C LEU A 257 -19.18 -6.28 8.53
N ILE A 258 -19.03 -4.95 8.70
CA ILE A 258 -18.52 -4.36 9.94
C ILE A 258 -19.40 -4.61 11.16
N THR A 259 -20.68 -4.94 10.94
CA THR A 259 -21.62 -5.25 12.04
C THR A 259 -21.31 -6.59 12.72
N GLU A 260 -20.51 -7.43 12.08
CA GLU A 260 -20.15 -8.76 12.59
C GLU A 260 -18.78 -8.75 13.26
N LEU A 261 -18.77 -8.76 14.60
CA LEU A 261 -17.53 -8.65 15.40
C LEU A 261 -16.46 -9.67 14.99
N HIS A 262 -16.86 -10.92 14.68
CA HIS A 262 -15.93 -11.97 14.31
C HIS A 262 -15.27 -11.73 12.94
N ILE A 263 -15.99 -11.14 11.97
CA ILE A 263 -15.42 -10.72 10.68
C ILE A 263 -14.44 -9.57 10.90
N VAL A 264 -14.82 -8.56 11.69
CA VAL A 264 -13.96 -7.40 11.99
C VAL A 264 -12.66 -7.85 12.65
N VAL A 265 -12.74 -8.71 13.68
CA VAL A 265 -11.55 -9.25 14.36
C VAL A 265 -10.66 -10.02 13.38
N THR A 266 -11.25 -10.91 12.58
CA THR A 266 -10.51 -11.70 11.58
C THR A 266 -9.82 -10.81 10.56
N ALA A 267 -10.51 -9.79 10.07
CA ALA A 267 -9.97 -8.86 9.08
C ALA A 267 -8.86 -7.97 9.66
N ILE A 268 -8.99 -7.48 10.90
CA ILE A 268 -7.92 -6.72 11.57
C ILE A 268 -6.66 -7.58 11.71
N PHE A 269 -6.80 -8.83 12.17
CA PHE A 269 -5.65 -9.73 12.25
C PHE A 269 -5.10 -10.10 10.87
N GLY A 270 -5.96 -10.28 9.85
CA GLY A 270 -5.54 -10.53 8.48
C GLY A 270 -4.79 -9.35 7.86
N VAL A 271 -5.22 -8.12 8.18
CA VAL A 271 -4.51 -6.89 7.87
C VAL A 271 -3.13 -6.88 8.53
N ILE A 272 -3.03 -7.18 9.82
CA ILE A 272 -1.75 -7.27 10.54
C ILE A 272 -0.83 -8.33 9.90
N ALA A 273 -1.38 -9.47 9.47
CA ALA A 273 -0.65 -10.49 8.73
C ALA A 273 -0.05 -9.94 7.43
N ILE A 274 -0.85 -9.24 6.62
CA ILE A 274 -0.41 -8.59 5.38
C ILE A 274 0.67 -7.54 5.67
N MET A 275 0.52 -6.72 6.72
CA MET A 275 1.51 -5.73 7.13
C MET A 275 2.86 -6.37 7.45
N PHE A 276 2.87 -7.46 8.24
CA PHE A 276 4.11 -8.17 8.56
C PHE A 276 4.72 -8.85 7.35
N ALA A 277 3.91 -9.49 6.49
CA ALA A 277 4.40 -10.13 5.28
C ALA A 277 5.02 -9.12 4.29
N SER A 278 4.32 -8.04 3.99
CA SER A 278 4.78 -6.97 3.09
C SER A 278 5.99 -6.21 3.65
N GLY A 279 6.00 -5.93 4.95
CA GLY A 279 7.18 -5.42 5.64
C GLY A 279 8.38 -6.35 5.50
N THR A 280 8.18 -7.67 5.66
CA THR A 280 9.23 -8.69 5.50
C THR A 280 9.77 -8.73 4.07
N ALA A 281 8.89 -8.68 3.06
CA ALA A 281 9.28 -8.61 1.65
C ALA A 281 10.13 -7.36 1.37
N SER A 282 9.71 -6.20 1.90
CA SER A 282 10.42 -4.93 1.75
C SER A 282 11.80 -4.97 2.40
N TYR A 283 11.88 -5.48 3.63
CA TYR A 283 13.13 -5.63 4.37
C TYR A 283 14.12 -6.56 3.64
N THR A 284 13.63 -7.71 3.16
CA THR A 284 14.46 -8.68 2.44
C THR A 284 14.91 -8.13 1.08
N TYR A 285 14.07 -7.37 0.37
CA TYR A 285 14.52 -6.62 -0.81
C TYR A 285 15.66 -5.66 -0.50
N GLY A 286 15.53 -4.84 0.56
CA GLY A 286 16.58 -3.90 0.98
C GLY A 286 17.91 -4.61 1.23
N ARG A 287 17.87 -5.72 1.98
CA ARG A 287 19.06 -6.55 2.25
C ARG A 287 19.61 -7.25 1.01
N TRP A 288 18.76 -7.75 0.12
CA TRP A 288 19.20 -8.38 -1.12
C TRP A 288 19.91 -7.37 -2.02
N ARG A 289 19.43 -6.14 -2.09
CA ARG A 289 20.08 -5.10 -2.91
C ARG A 289 21.52 -4.87 -2.48
N GLU A 290 21.80 -4.90 -1.19
CA GLU A 290 23.14 -4.72 -0.61
C GLU A 290 24.01 -5.97 -0.78
N THR A 291 23.46 -7.14 -0.45
CA THR A 291 24.24 -8.39 -0.35
C THR A 291 24.31 -9.17 -1.66
N LYS A 292 23.36 -8.94 -2.57
CA LYS A 292 23.12 -9.70 -3.82
C LYS A 292 23.00 -11.21 -3.62
N GLN A 293 22.69 -11.65 -2.40
CA GLN A 293 22.55 -13.06 -2.06
C GLN A 293 21.20 -13.61 -2.54
N LEU A 294 21.23 -14.65 -3.37
CA LEU A 294 20.04 -15.30 -3.92
C LEU A 294 19.01 -15.74 -2.85
N PRO A 295 19.38 -16.34 -1.70
CA PRO A 295 18.41 -16.71 -0.66
C PRO A 295 17.59 -15.53 -0.16
N THR A 296 18.19 -14.35 -0.06
CA THR A 296 17.51 -13.12 0.38
C THR A 296 16.51 -12.63 -0.67
N ALA A 297 16.82 -12.76 -1.96
CA ALA A 297 15.87 -12.47 -3.05
C ALA A 297 14.69 -13.44 -3.05
N LEU A 298 14.95 -14.73 -2.80
CA LEU A 298 13.90 -15.74 -2.77
C LEU A 298 12.97 -15.53 -1.57
N LEU A 299 13.50 -15.12 -0.40
CA LEU A 299 12.65 -14.70 0.73
C LEU A 299 11.75 -13.53 0.36
N MET A 300 12.25 -12.51 -0.36
CA MET A 300 11.41 -11.42 -0.85
C MET A 300 10.26 -11.95 -1.71
N ILE A 301 10.54 -12.82 -2.68
CA ILE A 301 9.51 -13.40 -3.56
C ILE A 301 8.46 -14.17 -2.75
N ILE A 302 8.89 -14.99 -1.79
CA ILE A 302 8.00 -15.75 -0.91
C ILE A 302 7.03 -14.82 -0.18
N PHE A 303 7.53 -13.78 0.49
CA PHE A 303 6.66 -12.90 1.27
C PHE A 303 5.77 -12.03 0.39
N THR A 304 6.21 -11.67 -0.83
CA THR A 304 5.34 -11.02 -1.82
C THR A 304 4.19 -11.94 -2.25
N CYS A 305 4.48 -13.22 -2.50
CA CYS A 305 3.45 -14.22 -2.83
C CYS A 305 2.45 -14.40 -1.67
N PHE A 306 2.92 -14.47 -0.43
CA PHE A 306 2.02 -14.53 0.73
C PHE A 306 1.13 -13.28 0.89
N VAL A 307 1.68 -12.08 0.63
CA VAL A 307 0.88 -10.84 0.62
C VAL A 307 -0.21 -10.91 -0.44
N ALA A 308 0.16 -11.28 -1.66
CA ALA A 308 -0.78 -11.37 -2.77
C ALA A 308 -1.87 -12.42 -2.50
N GLY A 309 -1.48 -13.61 -2.03
CA GLY A 309 -2.41 -14.69 -1.68
C GLY A 309 -3.39 -14.27 -0.58
N GLN A 310 -2.89 -13.75 0.55
CA GLN A 310 -3.76 -13.26 1.63
C GLN A 310 -4.70 -12.15 1.20
N THR A 311 -4.21 -11.20 0.40
CA THR A 311 -5.03 -10.05 -0.04
C THR A 311 -6.16 -10.52 -0.96
N MET A 312 -5.83 -11.29 -1.99
CA MET A 312 -6.83 -11.80 -2.95
C MET A 312 -7.81 -12.77 -2.29
N GLY A 313 -7.31 -13.60 -1.38
CA GLY A 313 -8.14 -14.50 -0.60
C GLY A 313 -9.17 -13.78 0.27
N ILE A 314 -8.74 -12.74 1.00
CA ILE A 314 -9.65 -11.90 1.79
C ILE A 314 -10.63 -11.16 0.86
N PHE A 315 -10.17 -10.58 -0.25
CA PHE A 315 -11.06 -9.91 -1.20
C PHE A 315 -12.15 -10.83 -1.77
N GLY A 316 -11.82 -12.08 -2.08
CA GLY A 316 -12.81 -13.08 -2.50
C GLY A 316 -13.81 -13.42 -1.40
N ASN A 317 -13.35 -13.51 -0.14
CA ASN A 317 -14.21 -13.80 1.01
C ASN A 317 -15.11 -12.62 1.42
N LEU A 318 -14.70 -11.38 1.11
CA LEU A 318 -15.50 -10.17 1.35
C LEU A 318 -16.43 -9.84 0.18
N GLY A 319 -16.40 -10.61 -0.92
CA GLY A 319 -17.25 -10.37 -2.09
C GLY A 319 -16.84 -9.16 -2.94
N ILE A 320 -15.60 -8.69 -2.81
CA ILE A 320 -15.04 -7.63 -3.68
C ILE A 320 -14.71 -8.19 -5.08
N ILE A 321 -14.24 -9.44 -5.10
CA ILE A 321 -14.04 -10.24 -6.30
C ILE A 321 -14.77 -11.57 -6.12
N ASP A 322 -14.92 -12.32 -7.20
CA ASP A 322 -15.49 -13.67 -7.15
C ASP A 322 -14.74 -14.55 -6.12
N TYR A 323 -15.51 -15.18 -5.22
CA TYR A 323 -14.99 -15.98 -4.11
C TYR A 323 -14.03 -17.06 -4.59
N THR A 324 -14.48 -17.85 -5.58
CA THR A 324 -13.73 -18.97 -6.13
C THR A 324 -12.41 -18.49 -6.72
N THR A 325 -12.45 -17.40 -7.49
CA THR A 325 -11.26 -16.75 -8.05
C THR A 325 -10.26 -16.32 -6.97
N GLY A 326 -10.74 -15.68 -5.90
CA GLY A 326 -9.90 -15.25 -4.77
C GLY A 326 -9.22 -16.42 -4.05
N VAL A 327 -9.96 -17.51 -3.79
CA VAL A 327 -9.44 -18.69 -3.07
C VAL A 327 -8.46 -19.48 -3.94
N TYR A 328 -8.70 -19.65 -5.25
CA TYR A 328 -7.71 -20.25 -6.16
C TYR A 328 -6.43 -19.43 -6.25
N PHE A 329 -6.54 -18.10 -6.30
CA PHE A 329 -5.36 -17.24 -6.32
C PHE A 329 -4.55 -17.40 -5.03
N ASP A 330 -5.20 -17.42 -3.86
CA ASP A 330 -4.52 -17.67 -2.59
C ASP A 330 -3.84 -19.04 -2.58
N LEU A 331 -4.54 -20.10 -3.00
CA LEU A 331 -3.96 -21.44 -3.11
C LEU A 331 -2.66 -21.41 -3.91
N VAL A 332 -2.68 -20.86 -5.12
CA VAL A 332 -1.53 -20.84 -6.03
C VAL A 332 -0.39 -19.99 -5.44
N ALA A 333 -0.68 -18.79 -4.95
CA ALA A 333 0.34 -17.89 -4.44
C ALA A 333 1.00 -18.42 -3.16
N SER A 334 0.19 -18.90 -2.21
CA SER A 334 0.64 -19.39 -0.91
C SER A 334 1.35 -20.74 -1.03
N SER A 335 0.86 -21.65 -1.87
CA SER A 335 1.55 -22.93 -2.13
C SER A 335 2.88 -22.73 -2.87
N PHE A 336 2.93 -21.83 -3.86
CA PHE A 336 4.17 -21.48 -4.55
C PHE A 336 5.23 -20.93 -3.59
N ALA A 337 4.84 -20.05 -2.66
CA ALA A 337 5.72 -19.54 -1.62
C ALA A 337 6.32 -20.66 -0.74
N LEU A 338 5.50 -21.64 -0.34
CA LEU A 338 5.97 -22.79 0.46
C LEU A 338 6.91 -23.72 -0.33
N ILE A 339 6.67 -23.90 -1.63
CA ILE A 339 7.58 -24.65 -2.50
C ILE A 339 8.91 -23.93 -2.61
N ILE A 340 8.94 -22.62 -2.85
CA ILE A 340 10.20 -21.87 -2.88
C ILE A 340 10.92 -22.00 -1.53
N PHE A 341 10.21 -21.95 -0.39
CA PHE A 341 10.82 -22.19 0.92
C PHE A 341 11.52 -23.55 0.99
N THR A 342 10.88 -24.58 0.44
CA THR A 342 11.42 -25.94 0.35
C THR A 342 12.68 -25.99 -0.51
N VAL A 343 12.66 -25.34 -1.68
CA VAL A 343 13.82 -25.19 -2.56
C VAL A 343 14.98 -24.51 -1.84
N ILE A 344 14.73 -23.38 -1.16
CA ILE A 344 15.76 -22.66 -0.39
C ILE A 344 16.35 -23.55 0.70
N ALA A 345 15.51 -24.28 1.44
CA ALA A 345 15.97 -25.14 2.53
C ALA A 345 16.85 -26.29 2.01
N LEU A 346 16.52 -26.89 0.86
CA LEU A 346 17.34 -27.90 0.20
C LEU A 346 18.68 -27.34 -0.29
N LEU A 347 18.66 -26.16 -0.91
CA LEU A 347 19.88 -25.47 -1.32
C LEU A 347 20.78 -25.14 -0.12
N ALA A 348 20.19 -24.65 0.97
CA ALA A 348 20.91 -24.31 2.19
C ALA A 348 21.50 -25.53 2.91
N SER A 349 20.87 -26.70 2.76
CA SER A 349 21.38 -27.97 3.30
C SER A 349 22.37 -28.70 2.38
N GLY A 350 22.66 -28.14 1.19
CA GLY A 350 23.67 -28.63 0.26
C GLY A 350 23.13 -29.53 -0.86
N TYR A 351 21.83 -29.80 -0.91
CA TYR A 351 21.21 -30.69 -1.90
C TYR A 351 20.84 -29.94 -3.19
N ARG A 352 21.85 -29.47 -3.93
CA ARG A 352 21.65 -28.62 -5.12
C ARG A 352 20.86 -29.30 -6.25
N THR A 353 21.14 -30.57 -6.53
CA THR A 353 20.47 -31.34 -7.58
C THR A 353 19.03 -31.70 -7.22
N ALA A 354 18.74 -31.92 -5.93
CA ALA A 354 17.39 -32.24 -5.47
C ALA A 354 16.49 -31.00 -5.31
N ALA A 355 17.06 -29.79 -5.34
CA ALA A 355 16.32 -28.55 -5.14
C ALA A 355 15.26 -28.27 -6.23
N SER A 356 15.37 -28.87 -7.42
CA SER A 356 14.35 -28.76 -8.48
C SER A 356 13.15 -29.70 -8.28
N ILE A 357 13.32 -30.78 -7.52
CA ILE A 357 12.29 -31.82 -7.34
C ILE A 357 10.98 -31.25 -6.78
N PRO A 358 10.98 -30.38 -5.73
CA PRO A 358 9.73 -29.80 -5.24
C PRO A 358 8.96 -29.02 -6.31
N VAL A 359 9.66 -28.32 -7.20
CA VAL A 359 9.04 -27.53 -8.29
C VAL A 359 8.46 -28.46 -9.36
N ILE A 360 9.20 -29.50 -9.74
CA ILE A 360 8.77 -30.49 -10.74
C ILE A 360 7.50 -31.22 -10.29
N ILE A 361 7.38 -31.52 -9.00
CA ILE A 361 6.18 -32.17 -8.44
C ILE A 361 5.02 -31.17 -8.30
N TYR A 362 5.33 -29.95 -7.87
CA TYR A 362 4.33 -28.91 -7.61
C TYR A 362 3.62 -28.43 -8.88
N ILE A 363 4.35 -28.10 -9.95
CA ILE A 363 3.77 -27.45 -11.14
C ILE A 363 2.63 -28.28 -11.77
N PRO A 364 2.79 -29.59 -12.07
CA PRO A 364 1.70 -30.39 -12.61
C PRO A 364 0.52 -30.49 -11.65
N SER A 365 0.80 -30.64 -10.35
CA SER A 365 -0.23 -30.79 -9.32
C SER A 365 -1.12 -29.54 -9.23
N ILE A 366 -0.52 -28.34 -9.19
CA ILE A 366 -1.29 -27.10 -9.10
C ILE A 366 -2.02 -26.79 -10.41
N LEU A 367 -1.44 -27.12 -11.57
CA LEU A 367 -2.11 -26.92 -12.87
C LEU A 367 -3.38 -27.76 -12.99
N LEU A 368 -3.33 -29.03 -12.58
CA LEU A 368 -4.51 -29.90 -12.57
C LEU A 368 -5.60 -29.42 -11.61
N MET A 369 -5.22 -28.94 -10.42
CA MET A 369 -6.16 -28.33 -9.48
C MET A 369 -6.81 -27.07 -10.08
N VAL A 370 -6.03 -26.16 -10.67
CA VAL A 370 -6.54 -24.93 -11.30
C VAL A 370 -7.45 -25.22 -12.50
N GLN A 371 -7.19 -26.28 -13.26
CA GLN A 371 -8.07 -26.70 -14.38
C GLN A 371 -9.47 -27.11 -13.94
N SER A 372 -9.68 -27.40 -12.64
CA SER A 372 -11.00 -27.71 -12.09
C SER A 372 -11.85 -26.46 -11.86
N TYR A 373 -11.28 -25.26 -11.99
CA TYR A 373 -12.04 -24.01 -11.93
C TYR A 373 -13.20 -24.03 -12.95
N PRO A 374 -14.45 -23.69 -12.54
CA PRO A 374 -14.82 -22.95 -11.33
C PRO A 374 -15.29 -23.81 -10.14
N GLU A 375 -15.00 -25.12 -10.09
CA GLU A 375 -15.35 -25.94 -8.93
C GLU A 375 -14.65 -25.44 -7.65
N PRO A 376 -15.27 -25.57 -6.46
CA PRO A 376 -14.61 -25.20 -5.21
C PRO A 376 -13.26 -25.90 -5.01
N VAL A 377 -12.31 -25.21 -4.38
CA VAL A 377 -10.95 -25.76 -4.17
C VAL A 377 -10.97 -27.05 -3.35
N SER A 378 -11.94 -27.20 -2.46
CA SER A 378 -12.20 -28.44 -1.71
C SER A 378 -12.43 -29.64 -2.65
N VAL A 379 -13.27 -29.46 -3.67
CA VAL A 379 -13.59 -30.46 -4.69
C VAL A 379 -12.39 -30.76 -5.57
N ALA A 380 -11.71 -29.71 -6.05
CA ALA A 380 -10.48 -29.86 -6.84
C ALA A 380 -9.39 -30.62 -6.08
N PHE A 381 -9.24 -30.35 -4.77
CA PHE A 381 -8.30 -31.07 -3.93
C PHE A 381 -8.68 -32.53 -3.76
N LEU A 382 -9.96 -32.85 -3.55
CA LEU A 382 -10.43 -34.23 -3.42
C LEU A 382 -10.24 -35.02 -4.72
N ASN A 383 -10.49 -34.41 -5.88
CA ASN A 383 -10.28 -35.03 -7.19
C ASN A 383 -8.80 -35.40 -7.43
N TYR A 384 -7.87 -34.60 -6.91
CA TYR A 384 -6.42 -34.79 -7.06
C TYR A 384 -5.70 -35.04 -5.73
N TRP A 385 -6.37 -35.66 -4.75
CA TRP A 385 -5.88 -35.76 -3.37
C TRP A 385 -4.50 -36.42 -3.25
N TYR A 386 -4.21 -37.39 -4.13
CA TYR A 386 -2.95 -38.13 -4.15
C TYR A 386 -1.77 -37.22 -4.55
N LEU A 387 -1.98 -36.26 -5.46
CA LEU A 387 -1.00 -35.23 -5.80
C LEU A 387 -0.93 -34.15 -4.72
N GLY A 388 -2.09 -33.71 -4.23
CA GLY A 388 -2.20 -32.73 -3.16
C GLY A 388 -1.48 -33.16 -1.87
N ALA A 389 -1.61 -34.42 -1.47
CA ALA A 389 -0.95 -34.98 -0.30
C ALA A 389 0.58 -34.95 -0.44
N ILE A 390 1.12 -35.28 -1.61
CA ILE A 390 2.58 -35.23 -1.87
C ILE A 390 3.07 -33.78 -1.77
N VAL A 391 2.34 -32.82 -2.34
CA VAL A 391 2.68 -31.39 -2.25
C VAL A 391 2.64 -30.90 -0.80
N ILE A 392 1.65 -31.31 -0.01
CA ILE A 392 1.58 -30.98 1.43
C ILE A 392 2.79 -31.53 2.18
N VAL A 393 3.20 -32.78 1.92
CA VAL A 393 4.41 -33.36 2.54
C VAL A 393 5.65 -32.52 2.23
N LEU A 394 5.78 -32.00 1.00
CA LEU A 394 6.89 -31.12 0.64
C LEU A 394 6.92 -29.84 1.47
N PHE A 395 5.77 -29.27 1.84
CA PHE A 395 5.73 -28.06 2.68
C PHE A 395 6.33 -28.27 4.08
N PHE A 396 6.30 -29.49 4.61
CA PHE A 396 6.88 -29.81 5.92
C PHE A 396 8.39 -30.01 5.88
N LEU A 397 8.97 -30.29 4.70
CA LEU A 397 10.41 -30.50 4.55
C LEU A 397 11.28 -29.33 5.06
N PRO A 398 11.01 -28.04 4.72
CA PRO A 398 11.79 -26.93 5.26
C PRO A 398 11.72 -26.83 6.78
N ILE A 399 10.61 -27.21 7.43
CA ILE A 399 10.48 -27.22 8.89
C ILE A 399 11.50 -28.17 9.52
N ILE A 400 11.63 -29.38 8.95
CA ILE A 400 12.58 -30.40 9.42
C ILE A 400 14.01 -29.88 9.27
N LEU A 401 14.35 -29.33 8.11
CA LEU A 401 15.70 -28.83 7.81
C LEU A 401 16.09 -27.64 8.70
N PHE A 402 15.18 -26.68 8.90
CA PHE A 402 15.41 -25.55 9.81
C PHE A 402 15.53 -26.00 11.27
N SER A 403 14.75 -27.00 11.70
CA SER A 403 14.84 -27.58 13.05
C SER A 403 16.18 -28.28 13.29
N ILE A 404 16.69 -29.01 12.30
CA ILE A 404 18.03 -29.63 12.35
C ILE A 404 19.11 -28.54 12.42
N THR A 405 18.99 -27.51 11.59
CA THR A 405 19.93 -26.38 11.55
C THR A 405 19.97 -25.65 12.89
N TRP A 406 18.81 -25.38 13.50
CA TRP A 406 18.72 -24.82 14.84
C TRP A 406 19.45 -25.68 15.88
N ARG A 407 19.20 -27.00 15.90
CA ARG A 407 19.88 -27.90 16.87
C ARG A 407 21.40 -27.86 16.71
N ARG A 408 21.91 -27.80 15.48
CA ARG A 408 23.34 -27.67 15.19
C ARG A 408 23.90 -26.34 15.69
N MET A 409 23.26 -25.22 15.35
CA MET A 409 23.67 -23.87 15.80
C MET A 409 23.60 -23.71 17.32
N LYS A 410 22.58 -24.30 17.97
CA LYS A 410 22.44 -24.31 19.43
C LYS A 410 23.60 -25.04 20.10
N ARG A 411 23.98 -26.22 19.60
CA ARG A 411 25.11 -27.00 20.10
C ARG A 411 26.44 -26.28 19.89
N ALA A 412 26.60 -25.59 18.77
CA ALA A 412 27.81 -24.82 18.45
C ALA A 412 27.88 -23.45 19.16
N GLY A 413 26.86 -23.06 19.93
CA GLY A 413 26.83 -21.73 20.56
C GLY A 413 26.77 -20.56 19.58
N ALA A 414 26.35 -20.78 18.34
CA ALA A 414 26.39 -19.76 17.29
C ALA A 414 25.39 -18.62 17.56
N ILE A 415 25.80 -17.40 17.25
CA ILE A 415 24.93 -16.22 17.15
C ILE A 415 23.94 -16.45 15.99
N GLY A 416 22.69 -16.02 16.09
CA GLY A 416 21.68 -16.30 15.04
C GLY A 416 20.91 -17.60 15.21
N ARG A 417 21.20 -18.41 16.24
CA ARG A 417 20.59 -19.73 16.46
C ARG A 417 19.05 -19.71 16.56
N SER A 418 18.42 -18.64 17.04
CA SER A 418 16.95 -18.58 17.17
C SER A 418 16.25 -18.39 15.82
N ARG A 419 16.95 -17.92 14.78
CA ARG A 419 16.34 -17.61 13.48
C ARG A 419 15.83 -18.87 12.76
N PRO A 420 16.61 -19.96 12.60
CA PRO A 420 16.08 -21.18 11.98
C PRO A 420 14.90 -21.76 12.77
N LEU A 421 14.93 -21.68 14.11
CA LEU A 421 13.79 -22.10 14.93
C LEU A 421 12.54 -21.26 14.65
N GLY A 422 12.68 -19.93 14.62
CA GLY A 422 11.58 -19.03 14.28
C GLY A 422 11.01 -19.30 12.89
N MET A 423 11.86 -19.57 11.89
CA MET A 423 11.41 -19.94 10.55
C MET A 423 10.61 -21.26 10.55
N ALA A 424 11.08 -22.27 11.28
CA ALA A 424 10.39 -23.55 11.41
C ALA A 424 9.02 -23.39 12.08
N ILE A 425 8.95 -22.64 13.19
CA ILE A 425 7.70 -22.39 13.92
C ILE A 425 6.73 -21.59 13.06
N GLY A 426 7.20 -20.53 12.38
CA GLY A 426 6.36 -19.73 11.48
C GLY A 426 5.76 -20.56 10.35
N LEU A 427 6.56 -21.41 9.70
CA LEU A 427 6.09 -22.32 8.65
C LEU A 427 5.07 -23.32 9.20
N LEU A 428 5.35 -23.90 10.36
CA LEU A 428 4.48 -24.87 11.00
C LEU A 428 3.11 -24.25 11.33
N LEU A 429 3.11 -23.06 11.95
CA LEU A 429 1.89 -22.31 12.22
C LEU A 429 1.13 -21.99 10.94
N TYR A 430 1.83 -21.47 9.92
CA TYR A 430 1.18 -21.10 8.66
C TYR A 430 0.53 -22.31 7.97
N ILE A 431 1.25 -23.43 7.85
CA ILE A 431 0.75 -24.63 7.19
C ILE A 431 -0.43 -25.23 7.95
N PHE A 432 -0.33 -25.38 9.28
CA PHE A 432 -1.42 -25.98 10.06
C PHE A 432 -2.67 -25.11 10.18
N ILE A 433 -2.53 -23.79 10.05
CA ILE A 433 -3.66 -22.86 10.07
C ILE A 433 -4.24 -22.72 8.67
N ARG A 434 -3.45 -22.24 7.71
CA ARG A 434 -3.98 -21.77 6.41
C ARG A 434 -4.47 -22.93 5.55
N PHE A 435 -3.68 -23.98 5.40
CA PHE A 435 -3.97 -25.03 4.40
C PHE A 435 -5.22 -25.85 4.72
N PRO A 436 -5.46 -26.30 5.96
CA PRO A 436 -6.71 -26.96 6.31
C PRO A 436 -7.92 -26.05 6.14
N LEU A 437 -7.82 -24.78 6.53
CA LEU A 437 -8.93 -23.83 6.45
C LEU A 437 -9.24 -23.42 5.00
N LEU A 438 -8.24 -23.36 4.12
CA LEU A 438 -8.43 -23.09 2.70
C LEU A 438 -9.24 -24.18 1.97
N LEU A 439 -9.24 -25.41 2.49
CA LEU A 439 -10.04 -26.52 1.97
C LEU A 439 -11.48 -26.56 2.52
N LEU A 440 -11.82 -25.63 3.44
CA LEU A 440 -13.15 -25.52 4.02
C LEU A 440 -13.84 -24.28 3.45
N GLU A 441 -15.15 -24.40 3.24
CA GLU A 441 -15.99 -23.27 2.86
C GLU A 441 -16.53 -22.61 4.13
N PHE A 442 -16.36 -21.29 4.22
CA PHE A 442 -16.90 -20.49 5.30
C PHE A 442 -18.01 -19.59 4.75
N PRO A 443 -19.12 -19.42 5.47
CA PRO A 443 -20.21 -18.53 5.06
C PRO A 443 -19.81 -17.05 5.10
N PHE A 444 -18.74 -16.73 5.84
CA PHE A 444 -18.19 -15.39 6.04
C PHE A 444 -16.66 -15.45 5.87
N LEU A 445 -15.96 -14.38 6.26
CA LEU A 445 -14.50 -14.32 6.19
C LEU A 445 -13.83 -15.49 6.92
N ASP A 446 -13.08 -16.30 6.17
CA ASP A 446 -12.32 -17.44 6.72
C ASP A 446 -11.39 -17.00 7.87
N PRO A 447 -11.55 -17.58 9.09
CA PRO A 447 -10.78 -17.20 10.28
C PRO A 447 -9.28 -17.46 10.13
N GLY A 448 -8.90 -18.33 9.20
CA GLY A 448 -7.52 -18.62 8.83
C GLY A 448 -6.77 -17.38 8.38
N TYR A 449 -7.44 -16.42 7.73
CA TYR A 449 -6.82 -15.15 7.34
C TYR A 449 -6.35 -14.34 8.56
N GLY A 450 -7.09 -14.38 9.66
CA GLY A 450 -6.72 -13.73 10.92
C GLY A 450 -5.64 -14.51 11.69
N PHE A 451 -5.81 -15.82 11.85
CA PHE A 451 -4.91 -16.64 12.67
C PHE A 451 -3.47 -16.72 12.14
N VAL A 452 -3.27 -16.63 10.82
CA VAL A 452 -1.90 -16.62 10.25
C VAL A 452 -1.09 -15.38 10.62
N SER A 453 -1.70 -14.34 11.19
CA SER A 453 -0.96 -13.18 11.74
C SER A 453 0.12 -13.59 12.76
N ALA A 454 -0.13 -14.62 13.57
CA ALA A 454 0.85 -15.17 14.49
C ALA A 454 2.07 -15.76 13.74
N ALA A 455 1.83 -16.47 12.63
CA ALA A 455 2.91 -17.00 11.80
C ALA A 455 3.76 -15.89 11.18
N PHE A 456 3.12 -14.85 10.62
CA PHE A 456 3.84 -13.72 10.03
C PHE A 456 4.58 -12.85 11.04
N LEU A 457 4.05 -12.70 12.26
CA LEU A 457 4.78 -12.06 13.35
C LEU A 457 6.07 -12.83 13.68
N VAL A 458 5.97 -14.16 13.80
CA VAL A 458 7.14 -15.02 14.06
C VAL A 458 8.16 -14.92 12.92
N PHE A 459 7.71 -14.95 11.67
CA PHE A 459 8.58 -14.74 10.51
C PHE A 459 9.28 -13.39 10.54
N TRP A 460 8.55 -12.30 10.77
CA TRP A 460 9.09 -10.97 10.83
C TRP A 460 10.16 -10.84 11.92
N LEU A 461 9.88 -11.32 13.14
CA LEU A 461 10.84 -11.29 14.24
C LEU A 461 12.08 -12.14 13.96
N SER A 462 11.91 -13.28 13.30
CA SER A 462 13.00 -14.19 12.93
C SER A 462 13.93 -13.58 11.88
N ILE A 463 13.35 -13.08 10.78
CA ILE A 463 14.11 -12.55 9.63
C ILE A 463 14.80 -11.23 9.98
N THR A 464 14.14 -10.37 10.76
CA THR A 464 14.74 -9.12 11.23
C THR A 464 15.74 -9.32 12.37
N GLY A 465 15.88 -10.54 12.90
CA GLY A 465 16.81 -10.87 13.98
C GLY A 465 16.38 -10.36 15.36
N ARG A 466 15.12 -9.96 15.54
CA ARG A 466 14.58 -9.42 16.80
C ARG A 466 14.30 -10.49 17.85
N LEU A 467 14.21 -11.77 17.46
CA LEU A 467 14.06 -12.91 18.39
C LEU A 467 15.28 -13.12 19.31
N GLU A 468 16.39 -12.44 19.04
CA GLU A 468 17.68 -12.70 19.68
C GLU A 468 18.22 -11.51 20.47
N ARG A 469 17.40 -10.48 20.67
CA ARG A 469 17.79 -9.31 21.45
C ARG A 469 17.92 -9.71 22.93
N ASN A 470 19.14 -10.04 23.37
CA ASN A 470 19.67 -9.71 24.70
C ASN A 470 21.18 -10.00 24.88
N LYS A 471 21.85 -9.04 25.57
CA LYS A 471 23.14 -9.06 26.30
C LYS A 471 24.42 -8.39 25.73
N LEU A 472 24.39 -7.53 24.71
CA LEU A 472 25.59 -6.76 24.32
C LEU A 472 25.40 -5.23 24.22
N GLU A 473 24.24 -4.67 24.58
CA GLU A 473 24.04 -3.21 24.67
C GLU A 473 24.15 -2.67 26.12
N PHE A 474 24.67 -3.47 27.07
CA PHE A 474 24.90 -3.09 28.48
C PHE A 474 26.20 -3.67 29.09
N MET A 475 27.23 -3.82 28.27
CA MET A 475 28.64 -3.86 28.68
C MET A 475 29.40 -2.89 27.79
#